data_AF-A0A645H5I7-F1
#
_entry.id   AF-A0A645H5I7-F1
#
_cell.length_a   1.000
_cell.length_b   1.000
_cell.length_c   1.000
_cell.angle_alpha   90.00
_cell.angle_beta   90.00
_cell.angle_gamma   90.00
#
_symmetry.space_group_name_H-M   'P 1'
#
loop_
_entity.id
_entity.type
_entity.pdbx_description
1 polymer ?
#
loop_
_entity_poly.entity_id
_entity_poly.type
_entity_poly.pdbx_seq_one_letter_code
_entity_poly.pdbx_strand_id
1 'polypeptide(L)'
;MEERISAGLLKELKVGYDSSYKNVRTLSDFLVLQLSWVFDINYPVTFEILKERKSVSWLLDRLNNIEEIHFFLEKADAHVSAQLMKLP
;
A
#
# COMPACT_ATOMS: atom_id res chain seq x y z
N MET A 1 6.91 -19.69 4.99
CA MET A 1 6.92 -19.61 3.52
C MET A 1 7.27 -18.17 3.21
N GLU A 2 8.42 -17.89 2.58
CA GLU A 2 8.76 -16.51 2.17
C GLU A 2 7.68 -16.03 1.20
N GLU A 3 6.85 -15.10 1.65
CA GLU A 3 5.91 -14.41 0.80
C GLU A 3 6.71 -13.45 -0.09
N ARG A 4 6.73 -13.73 -1.40
CA ARG A 4 7.45 -12.94 -2.40
C ARG A 4 6.49 -12.17 -3.28
N ILE A 5 6.93 -11.01 -3.73
CA ILE A 5 6.21 -10.18 -4.69
C ILE A 5 6.55 -10.64 -6.10
N SER A 6 5.56 -10.66 -6.99
CA SER A 6 5.83 -11.01 -8.38
C SER A 6 6.75 -9.99 -9.02
N ALA A 7 7.71 -10.45 -9.83
CA ALA A 7 8.67 -9.56 -10.48
C ALA A 7 7.99 -8.49 -11.37
N GLY A 8 6.83 -8.83 -11.96
CA GLY A 8 6.01 -7.90 -12.74
C GLY A 8 5.48 -6.77 -11.89
N LEU A 9 4.91 -7.09 -10.72
CA LEU A 9 4.36 -6.10 -9.80
C LEU A 9 5.46 -5.25 -9.18
N LEU A 10 6.56 -5.87 -8.74
CA LEU A 10 7.71 -5.15 -8.17
C LEU A 10 8.27 -4.10 -9.15
N LYS A 11 8.24 -4.39 -10.45
CA LYS A 11 8.65 -3.42 -11.48
C LYS A 11 7.69 -2.24 -11.57
N GLU A 12 6.38 -2.46 -11.52
CA GLU A 12 5.36 -1.40 -11.56
C GLU A 12 5.51 -0.47 -10.34
N LEU A 13 5.65 -1.04 -9.15
CA LEU A 13 5.81 -0.29 -7.89
C LEU A 13 7.03 0.64 -7.93
N LYS A 14 8.14 0.20 -8.53
CA LYS A 14 9.38 1.00 -8.63
C LYS A 14 9.28 2.14 -9.63
N VAL A 15 8.40 2.07 -10.63
CA VAL A 15 8.29 3.09 -11.69
C VAL A 15 7.34 4.21 -11.29
N GLY A 16 6.19 3.88 -10.72
CA GLY A 16 5.14 4.88 -10.46
C GLY A 16 4.31 4.63 -9.21
N TYR A 17 4.67 3.63 -8.40
CA TYR A 17 3.81 3.11 -7.32
C TYR A 17 2.46 2.55 -7.81
N ASP A 18 2.35 2.35 -9.13
CA ASP A 18 1.21 1.67 -9.74
C ASP A 18 1.25 0.19 -9.36
N SER A 19 0.07 -0.39 -9.22
CA SER A 19 -0.09 -1.84 -9.11
C SER A 19 -1.23 -2.28 -10.02
N SER A 20 -0.90 -3.08 -11.02
CA SER A 20 -1.88 -3.60 -11.96
C SER A 20 -2.38 -4.95 -11.50
N TYR A 21 -3.71 -5.15 -11.58
CA TYR A 21 -4.33 -6.48 -11.47
C TYR A 21 -3.67 -7.52 -12.40
N LYS A 22 -3.09 -7.10 -13.54
CA LYS A 22 -2.42 -7.98 -14.50
C LYS A 22 -1.27 -8.78 -13.87
N ASN A 23 -0.57 -8.21 -12.90
CA ASN A 23 0.62 -8.81 -12.28
C ASN A 23 0.38 -9.40 -10.89
N VAL A 24 -0.87 -9.42 -10.41
CA VAL A 24 -1.22 -10.10 -9.16
C VAL A 24 -1.14 -11.62 -9.36
N ARG A 25 -0.30 -12.27 -8.57
CA ARG A 25 -0.06 -13.73 -8.60
C ARG A 25 -0.10 -14.36 -7.21
N THR A 26 0.20 -13.59 -6.18
CA THR A 26 0.21 -14.03 -4.78
C THR A 26 -0.77 -13.25 -3.91
N LEU A 27 -0.98 -13.71 -2.68
CA LEU A 27 -1.73 -12.93 -1.69
C LEU A 27 -1.02 -11.61 -1.39
N SER A 28 0.30 -11.64 -1.23
CA SER A 28 1.11 -10.45 -0.95
C SER A 28 1.01 -9.42 -2.07
N ASP A 29 0.98 -9.86 -3.34
CA ASP A 29 0.71 -8.98 -4.48
C ASP A 29 -0.64 -8.29 -4.35
N PHE A 30 -1.67 -9.03 -3.94
CA PHE A 30 -3.01 -8.49 -3.76
C PHE A 30 -3.08 -7.49 -2.58
N LEU A 31 -2.38 -7.78 -1.48
CA LEU A 31 -2.30 -6.86 -0.34
C LEU A 31 -1.57 -5.56 -0.70
N VAL A 32 -0.50 -5.65 -1.51
CA VAL A 32 0.21 -4.46 -2.03
C VAL A 32 -0.70 -3.66 -2.96
N LEU A 33 -1.45 -4.31 -3.83
CA LEU A 33 -2.45 -3.67 -4.67
C LEU A 33 -3.50 -2.94 -3.83
N GLN A 34 -4.02 -3.56 -2.77
CA GLN A 34 -4.97 -2.90 -1.85
C GLN A 34 -4.34 -1.68 -1.16
N LEU A 35 -3.07 -1.77 -0.78
CA LEU A 35 -2.36 -0.65 -0.18
C LEU A 35 -2.16 0.50 -1.17
N SER A 36 -1.98 0.24 -2.48
CA SER A 36 -1.82 1.31 -3.47
C SER A 36 -3.05 2.21 -3.59
N TRP A 37 -4.24 1.71 -3.24
CA TRP A 37 -5.47 2.49 -3.31
C TRP A 37 -5.42 3.76 -2.45
N VAL A 38 -4.53 3.84 -1.45
CA VAL A 38 -4.33 5.07 -0.68
C VAL A 38 -3.94 6.25 -1.57
N PHE A 39 -3.28 6.02 -2.71
CA PHE A 39 -2.89 7.07 -3.64
C PHE A 39 -4.03 7.53 -4.58
N ASP A 40 -5.07 6.69 -4.73
CA ASP A 40 -6.22 6.97 -5.60
C ASP A 40 -7.40 7.62 -4.84
N ILE A 41 -7.31 7.75 -3.51
CA ILE A 41 -8.37 8.34 -2.68
C ILE A 41 -8.40 9.85 -2.87
N ASN A 42 -9.52 10.34 -3.42
CA ASN A 42 -9.75 11.77 -3.69
C ASN A 42 -10.59 12.49 -2.62
N TYR A 43 -11.10 11.78 -1.61
CA TYR A 43 -11.91 12.37 -0.53
C TYR A 43 -11.19 12.24 0.82
N PRO A 44 -10.60 13.32 1.38
CA PRO A 44 -9.73 13.27 2.55
C PRO A 44 -10.32 12.60 3.80
N VAL A 45 -11.61 12.77 4.06
CA VAL A 45 -12.30 12.14 5.23
C VAL A 45 -12.23 10.61 5.18
N THR A 46 -12.07 10.02 3.99
CA THR A 46 -11.85 8.56 3.85
C THR A 46 -10.64 8.07 4.66
N PHE A 47 -9.59 8.89 4.80
CA PHE A 47 -8.41 8.51 5.57
C PHE A 47 -8.68 8.39 7.07
N GLU A 48 -9.65 9.13 7.62
CA GLU A 48 -10.09 8.94 9.03
C GLU A 48 -10.75 7.58 9.20
N ILE A 49 -11.63 7.21 8.29
CA ILE A 49 -12.30 5.90 8.30
C ILE A 49 -11.26 4.77 8.20
N LEU A 50 -10.25 4.93 7.33
CA LEU A 50 -9.15 3.95 7.21
C LEU A 50 -8.33 3.85 8.50
N LYS A 51 -8.09 4.97 9.17
CA LYS A 51 -7.38 5.04 10.46
C LYS A 51 -8.18 4.37 11.58
N GLU A 52 -9.47 4.72 11.72
CA GLU A 52 -10.37 4.13 12.72
C GLU A 52 -10.47 2.61 12.58
N ARG A 53 -10.56 2.12 11.34
CA ARG A 53 -10.63 0.69 11.03
C ARG A 53 -9.28 -0.02 11.08
N LYS A 54 -8.19 0.72 11.26
CA LYS A 54 -6.81 0.20 11.25
C LYS A 54 -6.47 -0.55 9.94
N SER A 55 -7.13 -0.22 8.83
CA SER A 55 -6.99 -0.95 7.56
C SER A 55 -5.58 -0.82 7.00
N VAL A 56 -5.05 0.40 6.96
CA VAL A 56 -3.70 0.67 6.44
C VAL A 56 -2.63 0.07 7.36
N SER A 57 -2.72 0.29 8.68
CA SER A 57 -1.73 -0.27 9.62
C SER A 57 -1.72 -1.79 9.57
N TRP A 58 -2.89 -2.43 9.43
CA TRP A 58 -2.97 -3.88 9.26
C TRP A 58 -2.27 -4.35 7.98
N LEU A 59 -2.41 -3.63 6.85
CA LEU A 59 -1.70 -3.94 5.62
C LEU A 59 -0.18 -3.76 5.78
N LEU A 60 0.26 -2.65 6.39
CA LEU A 60 1.67 -2.39 6.64
C LEU A 60 2.30 -3.48 7.51
N ASP A 61 1.66 -3.86 8.62
CA ASP A 61 2.15 -4.91 9.53
C ASP A 61 2.29 -6.28 8.83
N ARG A 62 1.33 -6.61 7.95
CA ARG A 62 1.36 -7.86 7.18
C ARG A 62 2.48 -7.89 6.13
N LEU A 63 2.75 -6.75 5.51
CA LEU A 63 3.72 -6.62 4.43
C LEU A 63 5.14 -6.29 4.92
N ASN A 64 5.31 -5.90 6.19
CA ASN A 64 6.58 -5.41 6.73
C ASN A 64 7.73 -6.45 6.67
N ASN A 65 7.43 -7.74 6.56
CA ASN A 65 8.47 -8.78 6.43
C ASN A 65 8.99 -8.95 4.99
N ILE A 66 8.47 -8.20 4.02
CA ILE A 66 8.86 -8.28 2.61
C ILE A 66 9.77 -7.09 2.29
N GLU A 67 11.08 -7.28 2.43
CA GLU A 67 12.08 -6.22 2.28
C GLU A 67 12.03 -5.53 0.91
N GLU A 68 11.74 -6.29 -0.16
CA GLU A 68 11.73 -5.79 -1.54
C GLU A 68 10.76 -4.62 -1.79
N ILE A 69 9.75 -4.44 -0.92
CA ILE A 69 8.71 -3.41 -1.04
C ILE A 69 8.72 -2.39 0.09
N HIS A 70 9.70 -2.38 0.99
CA HIS A 70 9.77 -1.42 2.10
C HIS A 70 9.67 0.03 1.62
N PHE A 71 10.32 0.37 0.51
CA PHE A 71 10.24 1.69 -0.11
C PHE A 71 8.79 2.10 -0.41
N PHE A 72 7.92 1.16 -0.79
CA PHE A 72 6.51 1.41 -1.09
C PHE A 72 5.69 1.55 0.19
N LEU A 73 5.98 0.73 1.21
CA LEU A 73 5.33 0.81 2.52
C LEU A 73 5.55 2.19 3.16
N GLU A 74 6.81 2.65 3.18
CA GLU A 74 7.18 3.98 3.68
C GLU A 74 6.45 5.10 2.95
N LYS A 75 6.31 4.99 1.61
CA LYS A 75 5.60 5.98 0.81
C LYS A 75 4.11 6.00 1.08
N ALA A 76 3.49 4.82 1.20
CA ALA A 76 2.07 4.70 1.53
C ALA A 76 1.77 5.28 2.92
N ASP A 77 2.59 4.93 3.93
CA ASP A 77 2.43 5.43 5.29
C ASP A 77 2.62 6.95 5.38
N ALA A 78 3.66 7.49 4.71
CA ALA A 78 3.89 8.91 4.62
C ALA A 78 2.73 9.65 3.92
N HIS A 79 2.17 9.07 2.85
CA HIS A 79 1.00 9.64 2.17
C HIS A 79 -0.22 9.71 3.09
N VAL A 80 -0.57 8.59 3.74
CA VAL A 80 -1.71 8.52 4.65
C VAL A 80 -1.55 9.50 5.81
N SER A 81 -0.37 9.55 6.42
CA SER A 81 -0.05 10.50 7.49
C SER A 81 -0.21 11.95 7.03
N ALA A 82 0.29 12.29 5.83
CA ALA A 82 0.15 13.63 5.27
C ALA A 82 -1.31 14.00 4.97
N GLN A 83 -2.17 13.05 4.58
CA GLN A 83 -3.58 13.33 4.36
C GLN A 83 -4.32 13.57 5.68
N LEU A 84 -4.02 12.78 6.71
CA LEU A 84 -4.58 12.96 8.04
C LEU A 84 -4.19 14.30 8.68
N MET A 85 -2.99 14.81 8.41
CA MET A 85 -2.54 16.12 8.92
C MET A 85 -3.25 17.32 8.26
N LYS A 86 -3.86 17.13 7.09
CA LYS A 86 -4.60 18.21 6.39
C LYS A 86 -6.03 18.37 6.88
N LEU A 87 -6.52 17.41 7.67
CA LEU A 87 -7.87 17.43 8.19
C LEU A 87 -7.96 18.39 9.40
N PRO A 88 -9.06 19.12 9.53
CA PRO A 88 -9.26 20.12 10.59
C PRO A 88 -9.40 19.52 11.99
#